data_AF-A0A4Q5V3Q5-F1
#
_entry.id   AF-A0A4Q5V3Q5-F1
#
_cell.length_a   1.000
_cell.length_b   1.000
_cell.length_c   1.000
_cell.angle_alpha   90.00
_cell.angle_beta   90.00
_cell.angle_gamma   90.00
#
_symmetry.space_group_name_H-M   'P 1'
#
loop_
_entity.id
_entity.type
_entity.pdbx_description
1 polymer ?
#
loop_
_entity_poly.entity_id
_entity_poly.type
_entity_poly.pdbx_seq_one_letter_code
_entity_poly.pdbx_strand_id
1 'polypeptide(L)'
;MKLFKILSHPYTLIISFLFILISGEHLGGFYALYILLGLTHGVIHSLLGFFGIILLLISYHVAFKQKGYLQQVLNIIGVAMLFASVFYFFKNDEQRYNWGTFEEGLPMFTIVLTGFIAICFLIGNFWNPSPRSHMNQNLLSKI
;
A
#
# COMPACT_ATOMS: atom_id res chain seq x y z
N MET A 1 -15.80 -15.81 0.59
CA MET A 1 -15.35 -15.43 -0.78
C MET A 1 -15.45 -13.92 -1.08
N LYS A 2 -16.52 -13.20 -0.69
CA LYS A 2 -16.63 -11.75 -0.91
C LYS A 2 -15.61 -10.93 -0.10
N LEU A 3 -15.43 -11.26 1.19
CA LEU A 3 -14.47 -10.57 2.06
C LEU A 3 -13.03 -10.65 1.53
N PHE A 4 -12.57 -11.84 1.12
CA PHE A 4 -11.24 -12.01 0.55
C PHE A 4 -11.03 -11.17 -0.73
N LYS A 5 -12.05 -11.03 -1.58
CA LYS A 5 -11.98 -10.14 -2.77
C LYS A 5 -11.81 -8.67 -2.40
N ILE A 6 -12.39 -8.23 -1.28
CA ILE A 6 -12.21 -6.87 -0.77
C ILE A 6 -10.80 -6.71 -0.19
N LEU A 7 -10.38 -7.64 0.67
CA LEU A 7 -9.05 -7.59 1.30
C LEU A 7 -7.90 -7.71 0.31
N SER A 8 -8.11 -8.39 -0.82
CA SER A 8 -7.14 -8.51 -1.91
C SER A 8 -7.21 -7.38 -2.94
N HIS A 9 -8.00 -6.33 -2.68
CA HIS A 9 -8.10 -5.19 -3.58
C HIS A 9 -6.95 -4.19 -3.32
N PRO A 10 -6.24 -3.67 -4.35
CA PRO A 10 -5.11 -2.74 -4.15
C PRO A 10 -5.51 -1.47 -3.40
N TYR A 11 -6.69 -0.90 -3.68
CA TYR A 11 -7.21 0.24 -2.91
C TYR A 11 -7.40 -0.05 -1.42
N THR A 12 -7.78 -1.27 -1.03
CA THR A 12 -7.92 -1.62 0.38
C THR A 12 -6.57 -1.61 1.08
N LEU A 13 -5.52 -2.11 0.41
CA LEU A 13 -4.15 -1.99 0.90
C LEU A 13 -3.69 -0.54 0.99
N ILE A 14 -3.89 0.26 -0.07
CA ILE A 14 -3.48 1.68 -0.09
C ILE A 14 -4.18 2.47 1.02
N ILE A 15 -5.50 2.31 1.16
CA ILE A 15 -6.27 3.00 2.21
C ILE A 15 -5.77 2.55 3.58
N SER A 16 -5.60 1.24 3.81
CA SER A 16 -5.10 0.74 5.09
C SER A 16 -3.72 1.30 5.42
N PHE A 17 -2.81 1.34 4.45
CA PHE A 17 -1.48 1.93 4.61
C PHE A 17 -1.52 3.42 4.96
N LEU A 18 -2.36 4.21 4.28
CA LEU A 18 -2.52 5.64 4.56
C LEU A 18 -3.15 5.89 5.94
N PHE A 19 -3.98 4.97 6.41
CA PHE A 19 -4.67 5.02 7.70
C PHE A 19 -3.91 4.33 8.83
N ILE A 20 -2.67 3.89 8.61
CA ILE A 20 -1.79 3.50 9.72
C ILE A 20 -1.73 4.65 10.70
N LEU A 21 -2.06 4.37 11.96
CA LEU A 21 -1.95 5.35 13.03
C LEU A 21 -0.52 5.33 13.56
N ILE A 22 0.06 6.52 13.65
CA ILE A 22 1.35 6.78 14.30
C ILE A 22 1.04 7.52 15.59
N SER A 23 1.53 7.03 16.72
CA SER A 23 1.47 7.76 17.98
C SER A 23 2.82 8.38 18.29
N GLY A 24 2.77 9.67 18.65
CA GLY A 24 3.92 10.42 19.14
C GLY A 24 3.72 10.82 20.60
N GLU A 25 4.79 11.18 21.30
CA GLU A 25 4.76 11.52 22.73
C GLU A 25 3.70 12.57 23.14
N HIS A 26 3.32 13.47 22.21
CA HIS A 26 2.31 14.51 22.46
C HIS A 26 1.16 14.52 21.44
N LEU A 27 1.45 14.25 20.18
CA LEU A 27 0.51 14.26 19.07
C LEU A 27 0.85 13.13 18.09
N GLY A 28 -0.14 12.28 17.82
CA GLY A 28 -0.12 11.26 16.78
C GLY A 28 -0.99 11.64 15.57
N GLY A 29 -1.03 10.78 14.56
CA GLY A 29 -1.86 11.00 13.38
C GLY A 29 -1.82 9.86 12.37
N PHE A 30 -2.57 10.03 11.29
CA PHE A 30 -2.55 9.10 10.16
C PHE A 30 -1.24 9.22 9.38
N TYR A 31 -0.70 8.09 8.94
CA TYR A 31 0.54 8.02 8.18
C TYR A 31 0.49 8.84 6.88
N ALA A 32 -0.70 9.03 6.31
CA ALA A 32 -0.95 9.95 5.19
C ALA A 32 -0.38 11.37 5.42
N LEU A 33 -0.52 11.92 6.64
CA LEU A 33 -0.03 13.26 6.96
C LEU A 33 1.50 13.32 6.94
N TYR A 34 2.16 12.28 7.44
CA TYR A 34 3.62 12.17 7.44
C TYR A 34 4.17 12.00 6.02
N ILE A 35 3.49 11.21 5.17
CA ILE A 35 3.84 11.12 3.75
C ILE A 35 3.72 12.49 3.08
N LEU A 36 2.61 13.19 3.27
CA LEU A 36 2.37 14.50 2.66
C LEU A 36 3.43 15.53 3.09
N LEU A 37 3.74 15.58 4.39
CA LEU A 37 4.73 16.50 4.93
C LEU A 37 6.16 16.16 4.46
N GLY A 38 6.53 14.88 4.42
CA GLY A 38 7.86 14.49 3.96
C GLY A 38 8.02 14.56 2.44
N LEU A 39 6.94 14.46 1.65
CA LEU A 39 6.99 14.60 0.19
C LEU A 39 7.46 16.00 -0.22
N THR A 40 7.00 17.06 0.47
CA THR A 40 7.41 18.44 0.16
C THR A 40 8.90 18.70 0.42
N HIS A 41 9.54 17.86 1.24
CA HIS A 41 10.95 17.93 1.60
C HIS A 41 11.80 16.82 0.95
N GLY A 42 11.20 15.97 0.09
CA GLY A 42 11.90 14.87 -0.58
C GLY A 42 12.40 13.77 0.37
N VAL A 43 11.75 13.58 1.52
CA VAL A 43 12.20 12.61 2.53
C VAL A 43 11.98 11.18 2.03
N ILE A 44 12.97 10.31 2.25
CA ILE A 44 13.02 8.96 1.67
C ILE A 44 11.79 8.11 2.00
N HIS A 45 11.27 8.15 3.24
CA HIS A 45 10.08 7.37 3.58
C HIS A 45 8.88 7.81 2.75
N SER A 46 8.63 9.11 2.64
CA SER A 46 7.52 9.65 1.87
C SER A 46 7.62 9.33 0.37
N LEU A 47 8.84 9.37 -0.19
CA LEU A 47 9.08 8.96 -1.58
C LEU A 47 8.76 7.47 -1.77
N LEU A 48 9.23 6.60 -0.87
CA LEU A 48 8.95 5.16 -0.92
C LEU A 48 7.44 4.88 -0.85
N GLY A 49 6.73 5.51 0.10
CA GLY A 49 5.29 5.34 0.24
C GLY A 49 4.53 5.82 -1.00
N PHE A 50 4.88 7.00 -1.52
CA PHE A 50 4.24 7.57 -2.70
C PHE A 50 4.45 6.74 -3.96
N PHE A 51 5.71 6.38 -4.27
CA PHE A 51 5.99 5.55 -5.44
C PHE A 51 5.45 4.14 -5.28
N GLY A 52 5.43 3.57 -4.07
CA GLY A 52 4.77 2.30 -3.78
C GLY A 52 3.28 2.34 -4.16
N ILE A 53 2.56 3.40 -3.76
CA ILE A 53 1.16 3.62 -4.14
C ILE A 53 1.02 3.71 -5.67
N ILE A 54 1.87 4.50 -6.33
CA ILE A 54 1.85 4.65 -7.80
C ILE A 54 2.04 3.30 -8.49
N LEU A 55 3.01 2.48 -8.06
CA LEU A 55 3.25 1.16 -8.64
C LEU A 55 2.04 0.24 -8.51
N LEU A 56 1.38 0.23 -7.35
CA LEU A 56 0.16 -0.56 -7.14
C LEU A 56 -1.00 -0.09 -8.04
N LEU A 57 -1.15 1.22 -8.22
CA LEU A 57 -2.17 1.80 -9.11
C LEU A 57 -1.88 1.49 -10.58
N ILE A 58 -0.63 1.65 -11.03
CA ILE A 58 -0.19 1.29 -12.39
C ILE A 58 -0.44 -0.19 -12.62
N SER A 59 -0.03 -1.04 -11.69
CA SER A 59 -0.22 -2.49 -11.76
C SER A 59 -1.70 -2.89 -11.90
N TYR A 60 -2.61 -2.14 -11.27
CA TYR A 60 -4.04 -2.40 -11.32
C TYR A 60 -4.73 -1.87 -12.58
N HIS A 61 -4.37 -0.68 -13.05
CA HIS A 61 -5.06 0.00 -14.16
C HIS A 61 -4.46 -0.26 -15.53
N VAL A 62 -3.15 -0.51 -15.61
CA VAL A 62 -2.48 -0.76 -16.88
C VAL A 62 -2.66 -2.23 -17.26
N ALA A 63 -3.36 -2.46 -18.37
CA ALA A 63 -3.54 -3.79 -18.92
C ALA A 63 -2.22 -4.29 -19.55
N PHE A 64 -1.45 -5.08 -18.79
CA PHE A 64 -0.26 -5.76 -19.29
C PHE A 64 -0.67 -6.94 -20.18
N LYS A 65 -0.99 -6.64 -21.45
CA LYS A 65 -1.59 -7.56 -22.45
C LYS A 65 -0.87 -8.90 -22.65
N GLN A 66 0.37 -9.09 -22.17
CA GLN A 66 1.16 -10.30 -22.43
C GLN A 66 2.03 -10.81 -21.25
N LYS A 67 2.12 -10.12 -20.12
CA LYS A 67 3.03 -10.50 -19.02
C LYS A 67 2.39 -10.34 -17.65
N GLY A 68 1.58 -11.32 -17.24
CA GLY A 68 1.07 -11.41 -15.86
C GLY A 68 2.17 -11.35 -14.80
N TYR A 69 3.39 -11.82 -15.15
CA TYR A 69 4.58 -11.70 -14.31
C TYR A 69 4.97 -10.25 -14.01
N LEU A 70 4.86 -9.33 -14.98
CA LEU A 70 5.22 -7.93 -14.75
C LEU A 70 4.28 -7.29 -13.72
N GLN A 71 2.98 -7.57 -13.83
CA GLN A 71 1.99 -7.12 -12.85
C GLN A 71 2.31 -7.65 -11.45
N GLN A 72 2.70 -8.93 -11.34
CA GLN A 72 3.10 -9.53 -10.07
C GLN A 72 4.35 -8.87 -9.48
N VAL A 73 5.37 -8.64 -10.30
CA VAL A 73 6.59 -7.94 -9.88
C VAL A 73 6.28 -6.52 -9.41
N LEU A 74 5.47 -5.77 -10.14
CA LEU A 74 5.06 -4.41 -9.74
C LEU A 74 4.30 -4.42 -8.41
N ASN A 75 3.42 -5.42 -8.18
CA ASN A 75 2.71 -5.56 -6.92
C ASN A 75 3.64 -5.89 -5.75
N ILE A 76 4.60 -6.80 -5.94
CA ILE A 76 5.59 -7.14 -4.92
C ILE A 76 6.46 -5.93 -4.58
N ILE A 77 6.99 -5.25 -5.60
CA ILE A 77 7.81 -4.05 -5.40
C ILE A 77 7.00 -2.95 -4.73
N GLY A 78 5.77 -2.71 -5.19
CA GLY A 78 4.86 -1.73 -4.59
C GLY A 78 4.63 -2.00 -3.10
N VAL A 79 4.27 -3.22 -2.73
CA VAL A 79 4.12 -3.63 -1.33
C VAL A 79 5.42 -3.45 -0.55
N ALA A 80 6.55 -3.91 -1.09
CA ALA A 80 7.85 -3.78 -0.44
C ALA A 80 8.21 -2.30 -0.18
N MET A 81 7.90 -1.40 -1.11
CA MET A 81 8.09 0.04 -0.96
C MET A 81 7.19 0.65 0.12
N LEU A 82 5.93 0.20 0.25
CA LEU A 82 5.05 0.63 1.34
C LEU A 82 5.64 0.25 2.71
N PHE A 83 6.11 -0.98 2.89
CA PHE A 83 6.71 -1.39 4.18
C PHE A 83 8.08 -0.77 4.40
N ALA A 84 8.87 -0.57 3.34
CA ALA A 84 10.12 0.19 3.44
C ALA A 84 9.87 1.65 3.86
N SER A 85 8.79 2.28 3.38
CA SER A 85 8.35 3.61 3.85
C SER A 85 8.18 3.64 5.37
N VAL A 86 7.37 2.72 5.92
CA VAL A 86 7.12 2.67 7.37
C VAL A 86 8.40 2.36 8.14
N PHE A 87 9.22 1.43 7.65
CA PHE A 87 10.50 1.11 8.28
C PHE A 87 11.45 2.31 8.34
N TYR A 88 11.64 3.02 7.22
CA TYR A 88 12.52 4.19 7.17
C TYR A 88 11.95 5.37 7.96
N PHE A 89 10.63 5.48 8.09
CA PHE A 89 10.01 6.47 8.96
C PHE A 89 10.45 6.30 10.41
N PHE A 90 10.31 5.10 10.98
CA PHE A 90 10.73 4.84 12.37
C PHE A 90 12.26 4.77 12.54
N LYS A 91 12.99 4.30 11.53
CA LYS A 91 14.45 4.26 11.57
C LYS A 91 15.08 5.65 11.63
N ASN A 92 14.49 6.62 10.92
CA ASN A 92 15.00 7.98 10.85
C ASN A 92 14.45 8.88 11.98
N ASP A 93 13.67 8.33 12.90
CA ASP A 93 13.18 9.04 14.08
C ASP A 93 14.24 9.04 15.18
N GLU A 94 15.21 9.96 15.06
CA GLU A 94 16.38 10.05 15.95
C GLU A 94 16.00 10.31 17.42
N GLN A 95 14.96 11.10 17.64
CA GLN A 95 14.48 11.45 18.99
C GLN A 95 13.52 10.40 19.57
N ARG A 96 13.22 9.35 18.80
CA ARG A 96 12.25 8.31 19.15
C ARG A 96 10.85 8.81 19.46
N TYR A 97 10.49 9.98 18.96
CA TYR A 97 9.23 10.64 19.28
C TYR A 97 8.01 9.78 18.94
N ASN A 98 8.08 8.98 17.87
CA ASN A 98 6.99 8.15 17.37
C ASN A 98 7.03 6.69 17.87
N TRP A 99 8.01 6.31 18.69
CA TRP A 99 8.18 4.91 19.10
C TRP A 99 7.05 4.40 20.01
N GLY A 100 6.32 5.32 20.67
CA GLY A 100 5.08 5.00 21.39
C GLY A 100 4.03 4.29 20.52
N THR A 101 4.11 4.42 19.19
CA THR A 101 3.31 3.63 18.23
C THR A 101 3.39 2.12 18.52
N PHE A 102 4.54 1.59 18.94
CA PHE A 102 4.71 0.15 19.16
C PHE A 102 4.21 -0.32 20.52
N GLU A 103 3.91 0.60 21.43
CA GLU A 103 3.44 0.32 22.78
C GLU A 103 1.92 0.46 22.88
N GLU A 104 1.32 1.29 22.02
CA GLU A 104 -0.12 1.51 21.98
C GLU A 104 -0.84 0.46 21.13
N GLY A 105 -1.92 -0.11 21.70
CA GLY A 105 -2.67 -1.19 21.06
C GLY A 105 -3.35 -0.80 19.74
N LEU A 106 -3.88 0.43 19.63
CA LEU A 106 -4.60 0.86 18.43
C LEU A 106 -3.64 1.14 17.24
N PRO A 107 -2.55 1.91 17.40
CA PRO A 107 -1.53 2.03 16.36
C PRO A 107 -0.96 0.68 15.92
N MET A 108 -0.58 -0.19 16.86
CA MET A 108 -0.11 -1.55 16.54
C MET A 108 -1.14 -2.36 15.76
N PHE A 109 -2.42 -2.28 16.15
CA PHE A 109 -3.50 -2.95 15.42
C PHE A 109 -3.56 -2.49 13.96
N THR A 110 -3.41 -1.19 13.69
CA THR A 110 -3.42 -0.70 12.29
C THR A 110 -2.24 -1.22 11.47
N ILE A 111 -1.03 -1.27 12.04
CA ILE A 111 0.15 -1.82 11.35
C ILE A 111 -0.04 -3.31 11.04
N VAL A 112 -0.50 -4.09 12.03
CA VAL A 112 -0.74 -5.54 11.85
C VAL A 112 -1.85 -5.78 10.83
N LEU A 113 -2.92 -4.99 10.87
CA LEU A 113 -4.02 -5.08 9.90
C LEU A 113 -3.53 -4.76 8.48
N THR A 114 -2.70 -3.74 8.30
CA THR A 114 -2.10 -3.45 6.98
C THR A 114 -1.20 -4.59 6.52
N GLY A 115 -0.38 -5.17 7.41
CA GLY A 115 0.41 -6.38 7.16
C GLY A 115 -0.44 -7.54 6.66
N PHE A 116 -1.55 -7.82 7.35
CA PHE A 116 -2.49 -8.86 6.96
C PHE A 116 -3.14 -8.60 5.60
N ILE A 117 -3.60 -7.37 5.35
CA ILE A 117 -4.18 -6.95 4.06
C ILE A 117 -3.15 -7.09 2.94
N ALA A 118 -1.89 -6.74 3.18
CA ALA A 118 -0.81 -6.89 2.20
C ALA A 118 -0.59 -8.37 1.81
N ILE A 119 -0.63 -9.27 2.79
CA ILE A 119 -0.55 -10.71 2.53
C ILE A 119 -1.76 -11.18 1.71
N CYS A 120 -2.98 -10.80 2.10
CA CYS A 120 -4.18 -11.13 1.33
C CYS A 120 -4.12 -10.59 -0.12
N PHE A 121 -3.63 -9.37 -0.30
CA PHE A 121 -3.41 -8.75 -1.60
C PHE A 121 -2.43 -9.53 -2.46
N LEU A 122 -1.27 -9.90 -1.92
CA LEU A 122 -0.28 -10.69 -2.65
C LEU A 122 -0.81 -12.08 -3.01
N ILE A 123 -1.43 -12.80 -2.06
CA ILE A 123 -2.03 -14.13 -2.33
C ILE A 123 -3.12 -14.01 -3.40
N GLY A 124 -4.00 -13.02 -3.30
CA GLY A 124 -5.07 -12.80 -4.28
C GLY A 124 -4.53 -12.52 -5.68
N ASN A 125 -3.42 -11.79 -5.78
CA ASN A 125 -2.75 -11.50 -7.04
C ASN A 125 -2.11 -12.75 -7.70
N PHE A 126 -1.70 -13.74 -6.92
CA PHE A 126 -1.21 -15.02 -7.45
C PHE A 126 -2.33 -15.98 -7.83
N TRP A 127 -3.43 -16.02 -7.06
CA TRP A 127 -4.55 -16.92 -7.34
C TRP A 127 -5.45 -16.47 -8.48
N ASN A 128 -5.55 -15.18 -8.76
CA ASN A 128 -6.42 -14.66 -9.80
C ASN A 128 -5.72 -13.51 -10.55
N PRO A 129 -4.67 -13.80 -11.36
CA PRO A 129 -4.00 -12.80 -12.17
C PRO A 129 -5.05 -12.18 -13.10
N SER A 130 -5.45 -10.93 -12.83
CA SER A 130 -6.65 -10.35 -13.42
C SER A 130 -6.60 -10.37 -14.96
N PRO A 131 -7.53 -11.07 -15.65
CA PRO A 131 -7.71 -10.92 -17.08
C PRO A 131 -8.80 -9.85 -17.30
N ARG A 132 -8.53 -8.59 -16.96
CA ARG A 132 -9.48 -7.48 -17.21
C ARG A 132 -9.40 -6.92 -18.64
N SER A 133 -8.91 -7.70 -19.61
CA SER A 133 -9.03 -7.36 -21.04
C SER A 133 -10.45 -7.57 -21.59
N HIS A 134 -11.30 -8.38 -20.96
CA HIS A 134 -12.59 -8.77 -21.55
C HIS A 134 -13.73 -7.76 -21.35
N MET A 135 -13.66 -6.85 -20.37
CA MET A 135 -14.73 -5.88 -20.14
C MET A 135 -14.67 -4.67 -21.11
N ASN A 136 -13.47 -4.33 -21.60
CA ASN A 136 -13.29 -3.26 -22.59
C ASN A 136 -13.51 -3.71 -24.04
N GLN A 137 -13.49 -5.01 -24.34
CA GLN A 137 -13.78 -5.50 -25.69
C GLN A 137 -15.28 -5.38 -26.04
N ASN A 138 -16.18 -5.52 -25.07
CA ASN A 138 -17.62 -5.40 -25.30
C ASN A 138 -18.14 -3.96 -25.45
N LEU A 139 -17.36 -2.96 -25.03
CA LEU A 139 -17.70 -1.54 -25.24
C LEU A 139 -17.22 -1.03 -26.60
N LEU A 140 -16.06 -1.51 -27.08
CA LEU A 140 -15.51 -1.13 -28.38
C LEU A 140 -16.10 -1.92 -29.55
N SER A 141 -16.78 -3.03 -29.31
CA SER A 141 -17.54 -3.75 -30.35
C SER A 141 -18.96 -3.23 -30.56
N LYS A 142 -19.36 -2.19 -29.81
CA LYS A 142 -20.69 -1.57 -29.83
C LYS A 142 -20.68 -0.10 -30.31
N ILE A 143 -19.53 0.37 -30.77
CA ILE A 143 -19.35 1.65 -31.49
C ILE A 143 -18.93 1.29 -32.91
#